data_AF-A0A661SRF6-F1
#
_entry.id   AF-A0A661SRF6-F1
#
_cell.length_a   1.000
_cell.length_b   1.000
_cell.length_c   1.000
_cell.angle_alpha   90.00
_cell.angle_beta   90.00
_cell.angle_gamma   90.00
#
_symmetry.space_group_name_H-M   'P 1'
#
loop_
_entity.id
_entity.type
_entity.pdbx_description
1 polymer ?
#
loop_
_entity_poly.entity_id
_entity_poly.type
_entity_poly.pdbx_seq_one_letter_code
_entity_poly.pdbx_strand_id
1 'polypeptide(L)'
;GQKEYLKTDFPGEKMDLSSIRLENCQSVVQLEKNLFLVSCRNPKKDSKKDYGLRLFLIEKIKGKPVIRFQSHGAGDSYYMKPSVFKNVKAEKPLIILAEAGAEFSYGIGVYLLSDLQMKYIGELDVTVNEDDTPSSAVPFTKIMQKGDELIFSFTKDLLMLQNNGEYITIPKDQIRYRYIGKRLEKTIN
;
A
#
# COMPACT_ATOMS: atom_id res chain seq x y z
N GLY A 1 -11.19 0.09 -23.22
CA GLY A 1 -11.50 -1.23 -22.62
C GLY A 1 -11.29 -1.18 -21.12
N GLN A 2 -12.06 -1.95 -20.34
CA GLN A 2 -11.86 -2.08 -18.90
C GLN A 2 -10.83 -3.17 -18.59
N LYS A 3 -9.98 -2.94 -17.59
CA LYS A 3 -9.00 -3.91 -17.09
C LYS A 3 -9.15 -4.06 -15.58
N GLU A 4 -9.09 -5.28 -15.08
CA GLU A 4 -9.14 -5.58 -13.66
C GLU A 4 -7.74 -5.82 -13.11
N TYR A 5 -7.51 -5.42 -11.86
CA TYR A 5 -6.30 -5.72 -11.13
C TYR A 5 -6.60 -6.72 -10.02
N LEU A 6 -5.89 -7.84 -10.02
CA LEU A 6 -6.06 -8.91 -9.06
C LEU A 6 -4.90 -8.90 -8.07
N LYS A 7 -5.22 -9.12 -6.78
CA LYS A 7 -4.20 -9.36 -5.76
C LYS A 7 -3.36 -10.55 -6.20
N THR A 8 -2.04 -10.37 -6.20
CA THR A 8 -1.08 -11.41 -6.59
C THR A 8 -0.19 -11.73 -5.40
N ASP A 9 -0.14 -13.02 -5.06
CA ASP A 9 0.78 -13.51 -4.05
C ASP A 9 2.16 -13.70 -4.68
N PHE A 10 3.17 -13.26 -3.94
CA PHE A 10 4.56 -13.40 -4.30
C PHE A 10 5.28 -14.17 -3.20
N PRO A 11 6.34 -14.92 -3.54
CA PRO A 11 7.11 -15.62 -2.53
C PRO A 11 7.72 -14.62 -1.54
N GLY A 12 7.61 -14.97 -0.26
CA GLY A 12 8.44 -14.35 0.77
C GLY A 12 9.88 -14.83 0.61
N GLU A 13 10.84 -13.91 0.57
CA GLU A 13 12.26 -14.24 0.51
C GLU A 13 12.97 -13.73 1.76
N LYS A 14 14.00 -14.45 2.24
CA LYS A 14 14.95 -13.88 3.19
C LYS A 14 15.95 -13.05 2.42
N MET A 15 16.04 -11.76 2.74
CA MET A 15 17.01 -10.85 2.14
C MET A 15 17.91 -10.25 3.22
N ASP A 16 19.22 -10.29 3.01
CA ASP A 16 20.16 -9.58 3.88
C ASP A 16 20.15 -8.08 3.52
N LEU A 17 19.66 -7.28 4.45
CA LEU A 17 19.52 -5.83 4.34
C LEU A 17 20.48 -5.08 5.28
N SER A 18 21.39 -5.80 5.94
CA SER A 18 22.34 -5.23 6.90
C SER A 18 23.23 -4.15 6.27
N SER A 19 23.67 -4.36 5.03
CA SER A 19 24.52 -3.42 4.29
C SER A 19 23.87 -2.05 4.01
N ILE A 20 22.53 -1.98 3.99
CA ILE A 20 21.78 -0.73 3.84
C ILE A 20 21.15 -0.25 5.15
N ARG A 21 21.50 -0.89 6.28
CA ARG A 21 21.12 -0.48 7.65
C ARG A 21 19.60 -0.32 7.85
N LEU A 22 18.83 -1.18 7.21
CA LEU A 22 17.40 -1.33 7.52
C LEU A 22 17.24 -2.26 8.71
N GLU A 23 16.30 -1.94 9.59
CA GLU A 23 16.10 -2.64 10.86
C GLU A 23 14.64 -3.09 11.02
N ASN A 24 14.39 -4.07 11.87
CA ASN A 24 13.04 -4.55 12.22
C ASN A 24 12.15 -4.81 11.00
N CYS A 25 12.71 -5.47 9.99
CA CYS A 25 12.00 -5.78 8.75
C CYS A 25 10.89 -6.80 8.97
N GLN A 26 9.69 -6.49 8.47
CA GLN A 26 8.48 -7.26 8.71
C GLN A 26 7.98 -8.02 7.49
N SER A 27 8.27 -7.51 6.29
CA SER A 27 7.92 -8.18 5.05
C SER A 27 8.99 -7.94 3.99
N VAL A 28 9.24 -8.99 3.21
CA VAL A 28 10.11 -8.98 2.04
C VAL A 28 9.36 -9.73 0.94
N VAL A 29 8.95 -9.00 -0.10
CA VAL A 29 8.18 -9.51 -1.21
C VAL A 29 9.04 -9.42 -2.47
N GLN A 30 9.41 -10.56 -3.05
CA GLN A 30 10.18 -10.59 -4.29
C GLN A 30 9.24 -10.35 -5.48
N LEU A 31 9.30 -9.15 -6.07
CA LEU A 31 8.47 -8.79 -7.24
C LEU A 31 9.03 -9.38 -8.54
N GLU A 32 10.35 -9.39 -8.67
CA GLU A 32 11.12 -9.95 -9.78
C GLU A 32 12.46 -10.47 -9.25
N LYS A 33 13.24 -11.17 -10.07
CA LYS A 33 14.54 -11.78 -9.68
C LYS A 33 15.43 -10.85 -8.84
N ASN A 34 15.52 -9.58 -9.23
CA ASN A 34 16.36 -8.58 -8.58
C ASN A 34 15.56 -7.43 -7.93
N LEU A 35 14.23 -7.52 -7.84
CA LEU A 35 13.39 -6.42 -7.38
C LEU A 35 12.51 -6.85 -6.21
N PHE A 36 12.59 -6.10 -5.12
CA PHE A 36 11.98 -6.45 -3.85
C PHE A 36 11.18 -5.28 -3.30
N LEU A 37 10.03 -5.57 -2.75
CA LEU A 37 9.24 -4.65 -1.95
C LEU A 37 9.37 -5.06 -0.48
N VAL A 38 9.77 -4.12 0.36
CA VAL A 38 10.17 -4.43 1.74
C VAL A 38 9.54 -3.45 2.72
N SER A 39 9.09 -3.95 3.87
CA SER A 39 8.68 -3.12 5.00
C SER A 39 9.71 -3.24 6.13
N CYS A 40 10.36 -2.13 6.48
CA CYS A 40 11.37 -2.06 7.55
C CYS A 40 11.35 -0.68 8.24
N ARG A 41 12.15 -0.53 9.29
CA ARG A 41 12.54 0.78 9.83
C ARG A 41 13.86 1.25 9.22
N ASN A 42 14.03 2.57 9.16
CA ASN A 42 15.30 3.22 8.83
C ASN A 42 15.56 4.35 9.84
N PRO A 43 16.13 4.05 11.02
CA PRO A 43 16.29 5.03 12.10
C PRO A 43 17.10 6.27 11.69
N LYS A 44 17.99 6.14 10.69
CA LYS A 44 18.76 7.27 10.16
C LYS A 44 17.92 8.30 9.40
N LYS A 45 16.71 7.93 8.98
CA LYS A 45 15.78 8.80 8.26
C LYS A 45 14.63 9.26 9.15
N ASP A 46 14.58 8.79 10.39
CA ASP A 46 13.52 9.14 11.32
C ASP A 46 13.71 10.56 11.85
N SER A 47 12.59 11.25 11.99
CA SER A 47 12.47 12.59 12.55
C SER A 47 11.19 12.68 13.37
N LYS A 48 11.00 13.76 14.12
CA LYS A 48 9.79 13.96 14.94
C LYS A 48 8.47 13.83 14.15
N LYS A 49 8.47 14.10 12.84
CA LYS A 49 7.27 14.11 12.00
C LYS A 49 7.25 13.01 10.93
N ASP A 50 8.31 12.24 10.81
CA ASP A 50 8.46 11.22 9.78
C ASP A 50 9.32 10.12 10.37
N TYR A 51 8.71 9.13 11.00
CA TYR A 51 9.38 8.03 11.71
C TYR A 51 8.62 6.71 11.58
N GLY A 52 9.26 5.61 11.97
CA GLY A 52 8.61 4.31 12.09
C GLY A 52 8.81 3.41 10.87
N LEU A 53 7.83 2.53 10.63
CA LEU A 53 7.88 1.57 9.52
C LEU A 53 7.70 2.28 8.18
N ARG A 54 8.45 1.83 7.18
CA ARG A 54 8.49 2.41 5.83
C ARG A 54 8.45 1.29 4.79
N LEU A 55 7.87 1.63 3.65
CA LEU A 55 7.90 0.82 2.45
C LEU A 55 9.11 1.18 1.59
N PHE A 56 9.85 0.18 1.16
CA PHE A 56 11.03 0.31 0.32
C PHE A 56 10.87 -0.48 -0.97
N LEU A 57 11.29 0.11 -2.08
CA LEU A 57 11.63 -0.65 -3.28
C LEU A 57 13.14 -0.85 -3.30
N ILE A 58 13.59 -2.10 -3.34
CA ILE A 58 15.00 -2.47 -3.30
C ILE A 58 15.34 -3.24 -4.56
N GLU A 59 16.39 -2.81 -5.24
CA GLU A 59 16.96 -3.54 -6.37
C GLU A 59 18.29 -4.19 -5.97
N LYS A 60 18.50 -5.47 -6.32
CA LYS A 60 19.79 -6.15 -6.20
C LYS A 60 20.65 -5.85 -7.43
N ILE A 61 21.67 -5.00 -7.29
CA ILE A 61 22.62 -4.67 -8.36
C ILE A 61 23.96 -5.33 -8.04
N LYS A 62 24.40 -6.26 -8.91
CA LYS A 62 25.61 -7.08 -8.67
C LYS A 62 25.59 -7.75 -7.29
N GLY A 63 24.43 -8.25 -6.88
CA GLY A 63 24.21 -8.89 -5.58
C GLY A 63 24.08 -7.95 -4.38
N LYS A 64 24.25 -6.64 -4.55
CA LYS A 64 24.16 -5.65 -3.46
C LYS A 64 22.79 -4.97 -3.47
N PRO A 65 22.12 -4.82 -2.31
CA PRO A 65 20.84 -4.13 -2.23
C PRO A 65 21.03 -2.62 -2.42
N VAL A 66 20.17 -2.03 -3.25
CA VAL A 66 20.11 -0.60 -3.53
C VAL A 66 18.68 -0.12 -3.33
N ILE A 67 18.49 0.85 -2.44
CA ILE A 67 17.19 1.49 -2.22
C ILE A 67 16.84 2.34 -3.44
N ARG A 68 15.78 1.98 -4.15
CA ARG A 68 15.22 2.74 -5.28
C ARG A 68 14.11 3.69 -4.85
N PHE A 69 13.38 3.33 -3.79
CA PHE A 69 12.30 4.12 -3.23
C PHE A 69 12.22 3.93 -1.71
N GLN A 70 11.78 4.97 -1.01
CA GLN A 70 11.44 4.94 0.41
C GLN A 70 10.19 5.79 0.64
N SER A 71 9.18 5.26 1.35
CA SER A 71 8.00 6.02 1.77
C SER A 71 8.28 6.91 2.99
N HIS A 72 7.32 7.79 3.30
CA HIS A 72 7.20 8.34 4.66
C HIS A 72 7.01 7.21 5.67
N GLY A 73 7.44 7.48 6.90
CA GLY A 73 7.28 6.58 8.03
C GLY A 73 5.84 6.59 8.52
N ALA A 74 5.35 5.41 8.88
CA ALA A 74 3.98 5.20 9.37
C ALA A 74 3.82 5.52 10.87
N GLY A 75 4.67 6.37 11.44
CA GLY A 75 4.62 6.77 12.85
C GLY A 75 4.71 5.57 13.79
N ASP A 76 3.74 5.48 14.70
CA ASP A 76 3.68 4.46 15.75
C ASP A 76 3.04 3.13 15.30
N SER A 77 2.82 2.92 14.00
CA SER A 77 2.32 1.63 13.51
C SER A 77 3.22 0.46 13.93
N TYR A 78 2.60 -0.60 14.43
CA TYR A 78 3.26 -1.85 14.79
C TYR A 78 3.46 -2.74 13.59
N TYR A 79 2.67 -2.58 12.53
CA TYR A 79 2.86 -3.28 11.28
C TYR A 79 2.77 -2.37 10.06
N MET A 80 3.42 -2.80 8.99
CA MET A 80 3.16 -2.33 7.63
C MET A 80 3.18 -3.50 6.65
N LYS A 81 2.04 -3.76 6.01
CA LYS A 81 1.77 -4.93 5.16
C LYS A 81 1.49 -4.47 3.72
N PRO A 82 2.42 -4.71 2.78
CA PRO A 82 2.14 -4.46 1.36
C PRO A 82 1.32 -5.60 0.75
N SER A 83 0.32 -5.25 -0.05
CA SER A 83 -0.38 -6.14 -0.98
C SER A 83 -0.17 -5.64 -2.40
N VAL A 84 0.18 -6.55 -3.30
CA VAL A 84 0.51 -6.23 -4.70
C VAL A 84 -0.64 -6.68 -5.61
N PHE A 85 -1.04 -5.81 -6.52
CA PHE A 85 -2.11 -6.06 -7.48
C PHE A 85 -1.57 -5.91 -8.90
N LYS A 86 -1.86 -6.90 -9.75
CA LYS A 86 -1.43 -6.96 -11.16
C LYS A 86 -2.62 -6.89 -12.08
N ASN A 87 -2.43 -6.25 -13.22
CA ASN A 87 -3.41 -6.26 -14.28
C ASN A 87 -3.43 -7.64 -14.95
N VAL A 88 -4.60 -8.25 -15.11
CA VAL A 88 -4.72 -9.58 -15.75
C VAL A 88 -4.21 -9.61 -17.19
N LYS A 89 -4.16 -8.45 -17.86
CA LYS A 89 -3.75 -8.32 -19.27
C LYS A 89 -2.39 -7.65 -19.46
N ALA A 90 -1.74 -7.21 -18.38
CA ALA A 90 -0.46 -6.51 -18.46
C ALA A 90 0.34 -6.69 -17.16
N GLU A 91 1.65 -6.92 -17.27
CA GLU A 91 2.47 -7.11 -16.08
C GLU A 91 2.70 -5.82 -15.28
N LYS A 92 2.50 -4.65 -15.91
CA LYS A 92 2.73 -3.31 -15.34
C LYS A 92 1.61 -2.33 -15.72
N PRO A 93 1.42 -1.23 -14.97
CA PRO A 93 2.04 -0.97 -13.67
C PRO A 93 1.53 -1.94 -12.59
N LEU A 94 2.31 -2.17 -11.54
CA LEU A 94 1.79 -2.81 -10.33
C LEU A 94 1.11 -1.75 -9.47
N ILE A 95 0.02 -2.12 -8.81
CA ILE A 95 -0.61 -1.30 -7.77
C ILE A 95 -0.27 -1.93 -6.42
N ILE A 96 0.27 -1.13 -5.52
CA ILE A 96 0.70 -1.56 -4.20
C ILE A 96 -0.17 -0.85 -3.17
N LEU A 97 -0.87 -1.65 -2.36
CA LEU A 97 -1.62 -1.20 -1.19
C LEU A 97 -0.78 -1.50 0.05
N ALA A 98 -0.25 -0.47 0.69
CA ALA A 98 0.59 -0.59 1.88
C ALA A 98 -0.22 -0.17 3.10
N GLU A 99 -0.79 -1.16 3.77
CA GLU A 99 -1.54 -0.94 4.99
C GLU A 99 -0.59 -0.77 6.17
N ALA A 100 -0.87 0.22 7.01
CA ALA A 100 -0.20 0.39 8.29
C ALA A 100 -1.23 0.33 9.44
N GLY A 101 -0.81 -0.15 10.61
CA GLY A 101 -1.69 -0.24 11.77
C GLY A 101 -1.02 -0.82 13.01
N ALA A 102 -1.81 -1.02 14.06
CA ALA A 102 -1.44 -1.72 15.28
C ALA A 102 -2.49 -2.78 15.63
N GLU A 103 -3.34 -2.56 16.62
CA GLU A 103 -4.49 -3.41 16.92
C GLU A 103 -5.60 -3.27 15.85
N PHE A 104 -5.63 -2.13 15.17
CA PHE A 104 -6.55 -1.81 14.08
C PHE A 104 -5.80 -1.21 12.88
N SER A 105 -6.46 -1.16 11.73
CA SER A 105 -5.91 -0.55 10.51
C SER A 105 -5.95 0.98 10.62
N TYR A 106 -4.84 1.66 10.32
CA TYR A 106 -4.71 3.12 10.37
C TYR A 106 -4.91 3.76 8.98
N GLY A 107 -5.04 2.94 7.93
CA GLY A 107 -5.15 3.39 6.55
C GLY A 107 -4.18 2.70 5.61
N ILE A 108 -4.38 2.93 4.32
CA ILE A 108 -3.70 2.20 3.25
C ILE A 108 -3.07 3.19 2.28
N GLY A 109 -1.73 3.28 2.27
CA GLY A 109 -1.01 4.03 1.25
C GLY A 109 -1.08 3.35 -0.11
N VAL A 110 -1.38 4.10 -1.16
CA VAL A 110 -1.52 3.58 -2.53
C VAL A 110 -0.34 4.03 -3.38
N TYR A 111 0.33 3.07 -4.02
CA TYR A 111 1.48 3.32 -4.87
C TYR A 111 1.34 2.66 -6.25
N LEU A 112 1.88 3.32 -7.27
CA LEU A 112 2.06 2.76 -8.60
C LEU A 112 3.53 2.42 -8.80
N LEU A 113 3.81 1.24 -9.35
CA LEU A 113 5.16 0.84 -9.76
C LEU A 113 5.19 0.52 -11.26
N SER A 114 5.94 1.32 -12.02
CA SER A 114 6.30 1.02 -13.41
C SER A 114 7.79 1.28 -13.59
N ASP A 115 8.49 0.36 -14.24
CA ASP A 115 9.88 0.55 -14.68
C ASP A 115 10.82 1.07 -13.58
N LEU A 116 10.75 0.42 -12.41
CA LEU A 116 11.50 0.76 -11.18
C LEU A 116 11.14 2.11 -10.55
N GLN A 117 10.18 2.84 -11.11
CA GLN A 117 9.66 4.08 -10.54
C GLN A 117 8.42 3.77 -9.71
N MET A 118 8.56 3.98 -8.40
CA MET A 118 7.46 3.88 -7.46
C MET A 118 6.94 5.27 -7.12
N LYS A 119 5.64 5.48 -7.28
CA LYS A 119 4.96 6.76 -7.05
C LYS A 119 3.84 6.57 -6.03
N TYR A 120 3.88 7.32 -4.93
CA TYR A 120 2.72 7.48 -4.04
C TYR A 120 1.64 8.28 -4.76
N ILE A 121 0.41 7.77 -4.78
CA ILE A 121 -0.71 8.45 -5.45
C ILE A 121 -1.80 8.91 -4.49
N GLY A 122 -1.79 8.47 -3.24
CA GLY A 122 -2.77 8.84 -2.22
C GLY A 122 -3.03 7.70 -1.25
N GLU A 123 -4.11 7.80 -0.49
CA GLU A 123 -4.48 6.82 0.53
C GLU A 123 -5.94 6.41 0.44
N LEU A 124 -6.22 5.17 0.86
CA LEU A 124 -7.57 4.74 1.20
C LEU A 124 -7.72 4.93 2.71
N ASP A 125 -8.42 6.00 3.10
CA ASP A 125 -8.69 6.39 4.49
C ASP A 125 -9.98 5.72 5.01
N VAL A 126 -10.07 4.41 4.78
CA VAL A 126 -11.22 3.57 5.11
C VAL A 126 -10.78 2.22 5.64
N THR A 127 -11.59 1.70 6.54
CA THR A 127 -11.49 0.35 7.10
C THR A 127 -12.82 -0.38 6.86
N VAL A 128 -12.90 -1.64 7.26
CA VAL A 128 -14.18 -2.37 7.34
C VAL A 128 -14.46 -2.70 8.80
N ASN A 129 -15.74 -2.89 9.14
CA ASN A 129 -16.07 -3.48 10.44
C ASN A 129 -15.93 -5.01 10.35
N GLU A 130 -15.02 -5.59 11.14
CA GLU A 130 -14.98 -7.03 11.38
C GLU A 130 -14.97 -7.24 12.90
N ASP A 131 -16.02 -7.91 13.41
CA ASP A 131 -16.20 -8.18 14.84
C ASP A 131 -16.03 -6.93 15.73
N ASP A 132 -16.74 -5.85 15.36
CA ASP A 132 -16.71 -4.54 16.02
C ASP A 132 -15.33 -3.87 16.09
N THR A 133 -14.41 -4.29 15.19
CA THR A 133 -13.05 -3.77 15.10
C THR A 133 -12.77 -3.19 13.71
N PRO A 134 -12.20 -1.95 13.62
CA PRO A 134 -11.73 -1.38 12.36
C PRO A 134 -10.60 -2.21 11.73
N SER A 135 -10.98 -3.01 10.75
CA SER A 135 -10.14 -4.00 10.09
C SER A 135 -9.79 -3.62 8.65
N SER A 136 -8.88 -4.38 8.04
CA SER A 136 -8.32 -4.04 6.74
C SER A 136 -9.36 -3.99 5.63
N ALA A 137 -9.41 -2.88 4.88
CA ALA A 137 -10.21 -2.80 3.66
C ALA A 137 -9.54 -3.48 2.45
N VAL A 138 -8.25 -3.85 2.54
CA VAL A 138 -7.48 -4.44 1.42
C VAL A 138 -8.14 -5.70 0.84
N PRO A 139 -8.59 -6.70 1.64
CA PRO A 139 -9.24 -7.90 1.11
C PRO A 139 -10.55 -7.62 0.36
N PHE A 140 -11.19 -6.48 0.65
CA PHE A 140 -12.48 -6.08 0.09
C PHE A 140 -12.34 -5.02 -1.00
N THR A 141 -11.11 -4.62 -1.35
CA THR A 141 -10.83 -3.62 -2.37
C THR A 141 -10.80 -4.25 -3.77
N LYS A 142 -11.60 -3.70 -4.67
CA LYS A 142 -11.59 -3.98 -6.11
C LYS A 142 -10.98 -2.82 -6.87
N ILE A 143 -10.04 -3.14 -7.75
CA ILE A 143 -9.31 -2.13 -8.52
C ILE A 143 -9.54 -2.35 -10.01
N MET A 144 -10.07 -1.34 -10.68
CA MET A 144 -10.38 -1.36 -12.10
C MET A 144 -9.71 -0.19 -12.81
N GLN A 145 -9.31 -0.41 -14.07
CA GLN A 145 -8.83 0.63 -14.96
C GLN A 145 -9.81 0.85 -16.10
N LYS A 146 -10.20 2.11 -16.33
CA LYS A 146 -11.06 2.55 -17.42
C LYS A 146 -10.36 3.67 -18.20
N GLY A 147 -9.70 3.31 -19.30
CA GLY A 147 -8.80 4.25 -19.98
C GLY A 147 -7.59 4.57 -19.08
N ASP A 148 -7.36 5.85 -18.81
CA ASP A 148 -6.26 6.33 -17.97
C ASP A 148 -6.61 6.45 -16.48
N GLU A 149 -7.85 6.12 -16.15
CA GLU A 149 -8.37 6.21 -14.79
C GLU A 149 -8.23 4.88 -14.05
N LEU A 150 -7.73 4.93 -12.82
CA LEU A 150 -7.83 3.82 -11.85
C LEU A 150 -8.98 4.11 -10.87
N ILE A 151 -9.81 3.11 -10.64
CA ILE A 151 -11.00 3.18 -9.79
C ILE A 151 -10.85 2.11 -8.71
N PHE A 152 -10.90 2.53 -7.46
CA PHE A 152 -10.94 1.67 -6.28
C PHE A 152 -12.37 1.68 -5.74
N SER A 153 -12.91 0.50 -5.55
CA SER A 153 -14.27 0.24 -5.08
C SER A 153 -14.25 -0.92 -4.08
N PHE A 154 -15.35 -1.16 -3.38
CA PHE A 154 -15.36 -2.07 -2.24
C PHE A 154 -16.50 -3.08 -2.32
N THR A 155 -16.27 -4.27 -1.74
CA THR A 155 -17.29 -5.33 -1.65
C THR A 155 -18.04 -5.36 -0.33
N LYS A 156 -17.56 -4.62 0.68
CA LYS A 156 -18.17 -4.42 1.99
C LYS A 156 -18.38 -2.93 2.25
N ASP A 157 -19.34 -2.63 3.10
CA ASP A 157 -19.52 -1.29 3.67
C ASP A 157 -18.28 -0.93 4.50
N LEU A 158 -17.97 0.36 4.54
CA LEU A 158 -16.72 0.86 5.07
C LEU A 158 -16.95 1.67 6.34
N LEU A 159 -15.96 1.66 7.20
CA LEU A 159 -15.85 2.60 8.32
C LEU A 159 -14.88 3.72 7.92
N MET A 160 -15.27 4.95 8.21
CA MET A 160 -14.44 6.13 8.03
C MET A 160 -14.34 6.91 9.32
N LEU A 161 -13.11 7.10 9.80
CA LEU A 161 -12.84 7.93 10.97
C LEU A 161 -13.02 9.41 10.61
N GLN A 162 -13.90 10.08 11.33
CA GLN A 162 -14.13 11.51 11.21
C GLN A 162 -13.15 12.30 12.09
N ASN A 163 -12.99 13.59 11.83
CA ASN A 163 -12.10 14.48 12.60
C ASN A 163 -12.49 14.59 14.08
N ASN A 164 -13.75 14.30 14.42
CA ASN A 164 -14.22 14.28 15.81
C ASN A 164 -13.87 12.96 16.55
N GLY A 165 -13.22 12.01 15.89
CA GLY A 165 -12.82 10.72 16.45
C GLY A 165 -13.90 9.62 16.33
N GLU A 166 -15.04 9.91 15.71
CA GLU A 166 -16.12 8.93 15.52
C GLU A 166 -16.01 8.22 14.18
N TYR A 167 -16.44 6.97 14.12
CA TYR A 167 -16.59 6.25 12.86
C TYR A 167 -17.99 6.42 12.30
N ILE A 168 -18.06 6.69 10.99
CA ILE A 168 -19.30 6.56 10.23
C ILE A 168 -19.23 5.34 9.32
N THR A 169 -20.38 4.69 9.14
CA THR A 169 -20.53 3.64 8.12
C THR A 169 -20.89 4.27 6.79
N ILE A 170 -20.14 3.93 5.75
CA ILE A 170 -20.39 4.35 4.37
C ILE A 170 -20.74 3.12 3.54
N PRO A 171 -21.94 3.07 2.94
CA PRO A 171 -22.31 2.01 2.01
C PRO A 171 -21.28 1.85 0.88
N LYS A 172 -20.94 0.60 0.55
CA LYS A 172 -19.88 0.26 -0.42
C LYS A 172 -20.05 0.85 -1.81
N ASP A 173 -21.29 1.16 -2.20
CA ASP A 173 -21.65 1.74 -3.49
C ASP A 173 -21.66 3.28 -3.49
N GLN A 174 -21.65 3.91 -2.31
CA GLN A 174 -21.60 5.35 -2.15
C GLN A 174 -20.17 5.90 -2.18
N ILE A 175 -19.15 5.07 -1.96
CA ILE A 175 -17.75 5.51 -1.93
C ILE A 175 -16.89 4.92 -3.05
N ARG A 176 -16.08 5.77 -3.67
CA ARG A 176 -15.06 5.37 -4.64
C ARG A 176 -13.82 6.25 -4.50
N TYR A 177 -12.68 5.69 -4.86
CA TYR A 177 -11.45 6.45 -5.07
C TYR A 177 -11.05 6.39 -6.53
N ARG A 178 -10.66 7.53 -7.10
CA ARG A 178 -10.35 7.68 -8.52
C ARG A 178 -8.99 8.33 -8.68
N TYR A 179 -8.13 7.79 -9.53
CA TYR A 179 -6.84 8.38 -9.85
C TYR A 179 -6.77 8.71 -11.34
N ILE A 180 -6.51 9.98 -11.65
CA ILE A 180 -6.30 10.49 -13.01
C ILE A 180 -5.02 11.34 -13.03
N GLY A 181 -3.86 10.67 -13.15
CA GLY A 181 -2.55 11.29 -13.40
C GLY A 181 -1.92 12.13 -12.28
N LYS A 182 -2.70 12.66 -11.34
CA LYS A 182 -2.22 13.56 -10.27
C LYS A 182 -2.18 12.87 -8.91
N ARG A 183 -3.37 12.69 -8.32
CA ARG A 183 -3.58 12.12 -6.98
C ARG A 183 -4.87 11.31 -6.97
N LEU A 184 -5.02 10.51 -5.95
CA LEU A 184 -6.22 9.77 -5.64
C LEU A 184 -7.27 10.75 -5.09
N GLU A 185 -8.47 10.71 -5.64
CA GLU A 185 -9.59 11.55 -5.27
C GLU A 185 -10.71 10.67 -4.74
N LYS A 186 -11.16 10.96 -3.52
CA LYS A 186 -12.29 10.29 -2.89
C LYS A 186 -13.59 10.96 -3.31
N THR A 187 -14.61 10.16 -3.61
CA THR A 187 -15.99 10.62 -3.83
C THR A 187 -16.92 9.82 -2.94
N ILE A 188 -17.81 10.51 -2.23
CA ILE A 188 -18.90 9.94 -1.43
C ILE A 188 -20.20 10.56 -1.99
N ASN A 189 -21.18 9.72 -2.34
CA ASN A 189 -22.46 10.13 -2.92
C ASN A 189 -23.62 9.97 -1.94
#